data_AF-A0A172UDL6-F1
#
_entry.id   AF-A0A172UDL6-F1
#
_cell.length_a   1.000
_cell.length_b   1.000
_cell.length_c   1.000
_cell.angle_alpha   90.00
_cell.angle_beta   90.00
_cell.angle_gamma   90.00
#
_symmetry.space_group_name_H-M   'P 1'
#
loop_
_entity.id
_entity.type
_entity.pdbx_description
1 polymer ?
#
loop_
_entity_poly.entity_id
_entity_poly.type
_entity_poly.pdbx_seq_one_letter_code
_entity_poly.pdbx_strand_id
1 'polypeptide(L)'
;MKLLLFSFTAGLALLYFMNLALLKSAIPNLEWSIHAGARFLIGFFVLGVSCFYFKKLTFKHAVQLTLAAVVLDYLYDYYVEAYRLNFEIILHGVYMLVWGALMGYLTWRYKYQANSE
;
A
#
# COMPACT_ATOMS: atom_id res chain seq x y z
N MET A 1 -7.09 -13.31 -14.24
CA MET A 1 -7.89 -12.06 -14.10
C MET A 1 -8.84 -12.05 -12.90
N LYS A 2 -9.67 -13.08 -12.68
CA LYS A 2 -10.70 -13.10 -11.60
C LYS A 2 -10.15 -12.78 -10.20
N LEU A 3 -9.02 -13.38 -9.82
CA LEU A 3 -8.40 -13.14 -8.50
C LEU A 3 -7.86 -11.71 -8.34
N LEU A 4 -7.29 -11.12 -9.40
CA LEU A 4 -6.80 -9.74 -9.40
C LEU A 4 -7.98 -8.77 -9.22
N LEU A 5 -9.05 -8.98 -9.98
CA LEU A 5 -10.27 -8.15 -9.87
C LEU A 5 -10.91 -8.28 -8.50
N PHE A 6 -11.04 -9.51 -7.97
CA PHE A 6 -11.56 -9.75 -6.63
C PHE A 6 -10.70 -9.07 -5.54
N SER A 7 -9.38 -9.17 -5.64
CA SER A 7 -8.46 -8.55 -4.66
C SER A 7 -8.54 -7.02 -4.73
N PHE A 8 -8.75 -6.47 -5.92
CA PHE A 8 -8.95 -5.04 -6.10
C PHE A 8 -10.29 -4.57 -5.51
N THR A 9 -11.40 -5.23 -5.83
CA THR A 9 -12.72 -4.84 -5.34
C THR A 9 -12.86 -5.04 -3.83
N ALA A 10 -12.36 -6.16 -3.30
CA ALA A 10 -12.36 -6.42 -1.86
C ALA A 10 -11.49 -5.39 -1.11
N GLY A 11 -10.34 -5.02 -1.66
CA GLY A 11 -9.50 -3.98 -1.08
C GLY A 11 -10.14 -2.58 -1.15
N LEU A 12 -10.84 -2.23 -2.23
CA LEU A 12 -11.59 -0.97 -2.25
C LEU A 12 -12.70 -0.95 -1.20
N ALA A 13 -13.44 -2.05 -1.05
CA ALA A 13 -14.49 -2.16 -0.03
C ALA A 13 -13.91 -2.05 1.39
N LEU A 14 -12.82 -2.75 1.68
CA LEU A 14 -12.14 -2.66 2.98
C LEU A 14 -11.58 -1.26 3.24
N LEU A 15 -10.99 -0.62 2.23
CA LEU A 15 -10.50 0.75 2.34
C LEU A 15 -11.62 1.72 2.72
N TYR A 16 -12.79 1.59 2.09
CA TYR A 16 -13.96 2.41 2.40
C TYR A 16 -14.35 2.29 3.88
N PHE A 17 -14.45 1.06 4.41
CA PHE A 17 -14.78 0.84 5.82
C PHE A 17 -13.66 1.28 6.77
N MET A 18 -12.39 1.09 6.40
CA MET A 18 -11.26 1.61 7.19
C MET A 18 -11.26 3.13 7.25
N ASN A 19 -11.53 3.81 6.15
CA ASN A 19 -11.64 5.27 6.12
C ASN A 19 -12.75 5.75 7.05
N LEU A 20 -13.93 5.14 6.99
CA LEU A 20 -15.04 5.46 7.90
C LEU A 20 -14.68 5.20 9.37
N ALA A 21 -14.04 4.07 9.67
CA ALA A 21 -13.73 3.68 11.04
C ALA A 21 -12.60 4.50 11.66
N LEU A 22 -11.54 4.81 10.89
CA LEU A 22 -10.30 5.42 11.38
C LEU A 22 -10.27 6.93 11.13
N LEU A 23 -10.76 7.39 9.98
CA LEU A 23 -10.71 8.80 9.57
C LEU A 23 -12.04 9.52 9.78
N LYS A 24 -13.09 8.79 10.20
CA LYS A 24 -14.46 9.31 10.36
C LYS A 24 -15.02 9.94 9.08
N SER A 25 -14.41 9.63 7.93
CA SER A 25 -14.82 10.07 6.60
C SER A 25 -14.61 8.93 5.62
N ALA A 26 -15.57 8.69 4.73
CA ALA A 26 -15.43 7.68 3.68
C ALA A 26 -14.38 8.07 2.61
N ILE A 27 -14.29 9.38 2.32
CA ILE A 27 -13.41 9.95 1.31
C ILE A 27 -12.43 10.86 2.06
N PRO A 28 -11.14 10.49 2.13
CA PRO A 28 -10.13 11.32 2.76
C PRO A 28 -9.92 12.63 1.99
N ASN A 29 -9.32 13.62 2.65
CA ASN A 29 -8.83 14.80 1.94
C ASN A 29 -7.71 14.43 0.93
N LEU A 30 -7.32 15.39 0.11
CA LEU A 30 -6.33 15.17 -0.94
C LEU A 30 -4.98 14.72 -0.37
N GLU A 31 -4.51 15.35 0.71
CA GLU A 31 -3.24 15.01 1.36
C GLU A 31 -3.23 13.55 1.84
N TRP A 32 -4.25 13.14 2.60
CA TRP A 32 -4.40 11.74 3.03
C TRP A 32 -4.44 10.76 1.87
N SER A 33 -5.13 11.14 0.80
CA SER A 33 -5.21 10.31 -0.41
C SER A 33 -3.83 10.15 -1.06
N ILE A 34 -2.99 11.18 -1.04
CA ILE A 34 -1.61 11.13 -1.51
C ILE A 34 -0.77 10.21 -0.63
N HIS A 35 -0.80 10.36 0.70
CA HIS A 35 -0.02 9.48 1.61
C HIS A 35 -0.46 8.02 1.51
N ALA A 36 -1.77 7.77 1.49
CA ALA A 36 -2.33 6.43 1.30
C ALA A 36 -1.90 5.85 -0.06
N GLY A 37 -2.02 6.63 -1.13
CA GLY A 37 -1.61 6.24 -2.47
C GLY A 37 -0.11 5.94 -2.56
N ALA A 38 0.74 6.77 -1.97
CA ALA A 38 2.19 6.56 -1.91
C ALA A 38 2.53 5.24 -1.20
N ARG A 39 1.92 4.97 -0.04
CA ARG A 39 2.09 3.73 0.71
C ARG A 39 1.61 2.52 -0.09
N PHE A 40 0.47 2.63 -0.78
CA PHE A 40 0.01 1.58 -1.70
C PHE A 40 1.03 1.30 -2.82
N LEU A 41 1.57 2.33 -3.46
CA LEU A 41 2.55 2.18 -4.54
C LEU A 41 3.88 1.60 -4.04
N ILE A 42 4.35 1.99 -2.85
CA ILE A 42 5.52 1.38 -2.21
C ILE A 42 5.26 -0.11 -1.99
N GLY A 43 4.12 -0.47 -1.42
CA GLY A 43 3.70 -1.86 -1.26
C GLY A 43 3.71 -2.59 -2.61
N PHE A 44 3.11 -1.99 -3.63
CA PHE A 44 3.01 -2.56 -4.97
C PHE A 44 4.37 -2.84 -5.60
N PHE A 45 5.24 -1.84 -5.71
CA PHE A 45 6.50 -1.97 -6.44
C PHE A 45 7.60 -2.63 -5.63
N VAL A 46 7.74 -2.27 -4.35
CA VAL A 46 8.85 -2.76 -3.50
C VAL A 46 8.54 -4.17 -3.02
N LEU A 47 7.40 -4.37 -2.36
CA LEU A 47 7.06 -5.67 -1.77
C LEU A 47 6.47 -6.61 -2.83
N GLY A 48 5.43 -6.18 -3.55
CA GLY A 48 4.71 -7.02 -4.50
C GLY A 48 5.57 -7.45 -5.70
N VAL A 49 6.05 -6.47 -6.47
CA VAL A 49 6.77 -6.72 -7.71
C VAL A 49 8.23 -7.12 -7.46
N SER A 50 8.99 -6.31 -6.71
CA SER A 50 10.45 -6.51 -6.60
C SER A 50 10.84 -7.62 -5.63
N CYS A 51 10.16 -7.73 -4.49
CA CYS A 51 10.45 -8.75 -3.47
C CYS A 51 9.72 -10.07 -3.73
N PHE A 52 8.39 -10.07 -3.83
CA PHE A 52 7.63 -11.33 -3.92
C PHE A 52 7.58 -11.93 -5.31
N TYR A 53 7.40 -11.12 -6.36
CA TYR A 53 7.29 -11.63 -7.73
C TYR A 53 8.66 -11.91 -8.36
N PHE A 54 9.47 -10.86 -8.59
CA PHE A 54 10.75 -11.00 -9.27
C PHE A 54 11.88 -11.49 -8.38
N LYS A 55 11.73 -11.43 -7.05
CA LYS A 55 12.76 -11.81 -6.08
C LYS A 55 14.10 -11.10 -6.30
N LYS A 56 14.07 -9.89 -6.87
CA LYS A 56 15.25 -9.03 -7.08
C LYS A 56 15.74 -8.38 -5.79
N LEU A 57 14.86 -8.30 -4.80
CA LEU A 57 15.13 -7.66 -3.53
C LEU A 57 14.76 -8.62 -2.41
N THR A 58 15.68 -8.88 -1.48
CA THR A 58 15.40 -9.77 -0.35
C THR A 58 14.35 -9.14 0.57
N PHE A 59 13.55 -9.95 1.26
CA PHE A 59 12.53 -9.46 2.20
C PHE A 59 13.08 -8.47 3.23
N LYS A 60 14.27 -8.73 3.80
CA LYS A 60 14.93 -7.82 4.75
C LYS A 60 15.13 -6.42 4.17
N HIS A 61 15.76 -6.32 3.00
CA HIS A 61 15.97 -5.04 2.32
C HIS A 61 14.64 -4.39 1.90
N ALA A 62 13.62 -5.18 1.56
CA ALA A 62 12.32 -4.66 1.12
C ALA A 62 11.57 -4.00 2.28
N VAL A 63 11.63 -4.64 3.45
CA VAL A 63 11.11 -4.09 4.70
C VAL A 63 11.89 -2.86 5.11
N GLN A 64 13.23 -2.87 5.02
CA GLN A 64 14.04 -1.68 5.34
C GLN A 64 13.72 -0.49 4.45
N LEU A 65 13.61 -0.69 3.13
CA LEU A 65 13.27 0.37 2.19
C LEU A 65 11.84 0.90 2.43
N THR A 66 10.89 -0.01 2.63
CA THR A 66 9.51 0.35 2.98
C THR A 66 9.44 1.14 4.28
N LEU A 67 10.15 0.68 5.32
CA LEU A 67 10.19 1.35 6.62
C LEU A 67 10.81 2.75 6.49
N ALA A 68 11.93 2.89 5.76
CA ALA A 68 12.56 4.17 5.52
C ALA A 68 11.61 5.15 4.81
N ALA A 69 10.92 4.70 3.77
CA ALA A 69 9.96 5.54 3.04
C ALA A 69 8.78 5.97 3.92
N VAL A 70 8.22 5.05 4.71
CA VAL A 70 7.10 5.34 5.63
C VAL A 70 7.54 6.28 6.75
N VAL A 71 8.73 6.09 7.32
CA VAL A 71 9.25 6.98 8.37
C VAL A 71 9.50 8.38 7.83
N LEU A 72 10.06 8.52 6.63
CA LEU A 72 10.26 9.83 5.99
C LEU A 72 8.93 10.56 5.74
N ASP A 73 7.91 9.82 5.28
CA ASP A 73 6.55 10.33 5.09
C ASP A 73 5.97 10.85 6.42
N TYR A 74 6.09 10.09 7.50
CA TYR A 74 5.67 10.54 8.84
C TYR A 74 6.47 11.73 9.38
N LEU A 75 7.79 11.78 9.14
CA LEU A 75 8.62 12.91 9.57
C LEU A 75 8.23 14.19 8.85
N TYR A 76 7.88 14.09 7.57
CA TYR A 76 7.36 15.22 6.81
C TYR A 76 6.02 15.71 7.38
N ASP A 77 5.09 14.80 7.65
CA ASP A 77 3.79 15.12 8.25
C ASP A 77 3.93 15.79 9.62
N TYR A 78 4.91 15.36 10.40
CA TYR A 78 5.22 15.96 11.69
C TYR A 78 5.79 17.38 11.53
N TYR A 79 6.67 17.60 10.56
CA TYR A 79 7.30 18.91 10.31
C TYR A 79 6.32 19.97 9.81
N VAL A 80 5.35 19.58 8.98
CA VAL A 80 4.32 20.49 8.45
C VAL A 80 3.15 20.66 9.44
N GLU A 81 3.26 20.08 10.64
CA GLU A 81 2.20 20.04 11.66
C GLU A 81 0.87 19.47 11.14
N ALA A 82 0.92 18.69 10.06
CA ALA A 82 -0.25 18.15 9.41
C ALA A 82 -0.90 17.06 10.27
N TYR A 83 -0.09 16.21 10.94
CA TYR A 83 -0.59 15.08 11.72
C TYR A 83 0.23 14.73 12.96
N ARG A 84 -0.42 14.08 13.94
CA ARG A 84 0.23 13.42 15.08
C ARG A 84 0.25 11.91 14.86
N LEU A 85 1.37 11.27 15.21
CA LEU A 85 1.52 9.81 15.20
C LEU A 85 0.39 9.16 16.03
N ASN A 86 -0.55 8.53 15.36
CA ASN A 86 -1.66 7.80 15.97
C ASN A 86 -1.72 6.39 15.38
N PHE A 87 -2.09 5.42 16.22
CA PHE A 87 -2.20 4.01 15.87
C PHE A 87 -3.11 3.76 14.66
N GLU A 88 -4.20 4.52 14.55
CA GLU A 88 -5.15 4.46 13.44
C GLU A 88 -4.47 4.73 12.08
N ILE A 89 -3.59 5.73 12.02
CA ILE A 89 -2.86 6.12 10.82
C ILE A 89 -1.85 5.05 10.43
N ILE A 90 -1.17 4.46 11.43
CA ILE A 90 -0.23 3.36 11.24
C ILE A 90 -0.96 2.15 10.66
N LEU A 91 -2.09 1.77 11.24
CA LEU A 91 -2.89 0.65 10.78
C LEU A 91 -3.39 0.86 9.34
N HIS A 92 -3.87 2.05 9.03
CA HIS A 92 -4.24 2.43 7.67
C HIS A 92 -3.05 2.34 6.71
N GLY A 93 -1.87 2.82 7.11
CA GLY A 93 -0.66 2.71 6.31
C GLY A 93 -0.24 1.26 6.03
N VAL A 94 -0.25 0.41 7.06
CA VAL A 94 0.06 -1.03 6.93
C VAL A 94 -0.93 -1.71 5.98
N TYR A 95 -2.21 -1.39 6.09
CA TYR A 95 -3.23 -1.89 5.17
C TYR A 95 -2.90 -1.53 3.71
N MET A 96 -2.60 -0.26 3.43
CA MET A 96 -2.26 0.20 2.08
C MET A 96 -1.03 -0.52 1.53
N LEU A 97 0.00 -0.73 2.36
CA LEU A 97 1.22 -1.47 1.97
C LEU A 97 0.92 -2.93 1.62
N VAL A 98 0.16 -3.63 2.47
CA VAL A 98 -0.17 -5.05 2.27
C VAL A 98 -1.04 -5.22 1.03
N TRP A 99 -2.07 -4.38 0.88
CA TRP A 99 -2.94 -4.42 -0.27
C TRP A 99 -2.19 -4.09 -1.57
N GLY A 100 -1.33 -3.06 -1.54
CA GLY A 100 -0.42 -2.75 -2.64
C GLY A 100 0.45 -3.94 -3.03
N ALA A 101 1.11 -4.57 -2.05
CA ALA A 101 1.97 -5.73 -2.28
C ALA A 101 1.22 -6.91 -2.95
N LEU A 102 0.01 -7.21 -2.48
CA LEU A 102 -0.85 -8.23 -3.08
C LEU A 102 -1.18 -7.88 -4.54
N MET A 103 -1.60 -6.64 -4.79
CA MET A 103 -1.94 -6.17 -6.12
C MET A 103 -0.73 -6.21 -7.07
N GLY A 104 0.45 -5.80 -6.61
CA GLY A 104 1.70 -5.84 -7.37
C GLY A 104 2.07 -7.25 -7.80
N TYR A 105 2.04 -8.19 -6.83
CA TYR A 105 2.30 -9.60 -7.10
C TYR A 105 1.32 -10.21 -8.11
N LEU A 106 0.02 -10.01 -7.90
CA LEU A 106 -1.02 -10.58 -8.76
C LEU A 106 -1.00 -9.99 -10.17
N THR A 107 -0.73 -8.69 -10.31
CA THR A 107 -0.65 -8.01 -11.60
C THR A 107 0.43 -8.63 -12.47
N TRP A 108 1.62 -8.83 -11.90
CA TRP A 108 2.75 -9.36 -12.65
C TRP A 108 2.63 -10.86 -12.92
N ARG A 109 2.08 -11.61 -11.97
CA ARG A 109 1.72 -13.02 -12.18
C ARG A 109 0.76 -13.19 -13.35
N TYR A 110 -0.27 -12.35 -13.43
CA TYR A 110 -1.22 -12.41 -14.53
C TYR A 110 -0.58 -12.02 -15.86
N LYS A 111 0.21 -10.94 -15.90
CA LYS A 111 0.91 -10.50 -17.11
C LYS A 111 1.81 -11.58 -17.69
N TYR A 112 2.52 -12.33 -16.84
CA TYR A 112 3.41 -13.40 -17.31
C TYR A 112 2.63 -14.62 -17.82
N GLN A 113 1.54 -15.02 -17.13
CA GLN A 113 0.67 -16.11 -17.59
C GLN A 113 0.06 -15.81 -18.97
N ALA A 114 -0.36 -14.57 -19.23
CA ALA A 114 -0.91 -14.16 -20.51
C ALA A 114 0.11 -14.12 -21.67
N ASN A 115 1.42 -14.10 -21.38
CA ASN A 115 2.49 -14.11 -22.38
C ASN A 115 3.05 -15.52 -22.65
N SER A 116 2.62 -16.52 -21.88
CA SER A 116 3.05 -17.92 -22.01
C SER A 116 2.03 -18.83 -22.70
N GLU A 117 0.89 -18.27 -23.10
CA GLU A 117 -0.15 -18.88 -23.94
C GLU A 117 -0.05 -18.34 -25.37
#